data_AF-A0A6L2MPU4-F1
#
_entry.id   AF-A0A6L2MPU4-F1
#
_cell.length_a   1.000
_cell.length_b   1.000
_cell.length_c   1.000
_cell.angle_alpha   90.00
_cell.angle_beta   90.00
_cell.angle_gamma   90.00
#
_symmetry.space_group_name_H-M   'P 1'
#
loop_
_entity.id
_entity.type
_entity.pdbx_description
1 polymer ?
#
loop_
_entity_poly.entity_id
_entity_poly.type
_entity_poly.pdbx_seq_one_letter_code
_entity_poly.pdbx_strand_id
1 'polypeptide(L)'
;MYNLTNITPVHAEGVSDPDPLSYARPRPAPEQDIAQSSRKAVVTKDSNSEKFASFISMVGSTGSIYQLGWGVTNNCRLDTPAACQDMVDHIVPPGHFLELRHLPNDEFLNHYNITLARQVALEDPGQGKNIKNLEALLEAEGDMKETAEAKNVELVKELESLHVQFSNLQVSNHLLSEQLSTLQAQVTREEKIKSAFEEFKKYEDDQVSSRYAKIDARLDALSIDFDEELYPHMLTAIASRRWVIGHGLRLAIMKCAKSTKLRQVFADVVSAGIAKGMSERLKHGVEHENAKVELVAIEAYNPEADTKYVAALHALKHLKYSLVDQLEKLKDAPIDVIMSSLFLESNSEEDAPQWIRELHPSSS
;
A
#
# COMPACT_ATOMS: atom_id res chain seq x y z
N MET A 1 26.23 -59.89 -31.43
CA MET A 1 27.21 -59.92 -30.33
C MET A 1 28.30 -58.93 -30.65
N TYR A 2 28.32 -57.74 -30.02
CA TYR A 2 29.53 -56.97 -29.69
C TYR A 2 29.16 -55.88 -28.66
N ASN A 3 29.68 -56.12 -27.44
CA ASN A 3 30.05 -55.26 -26.31
C ASN A 3 29.41 -53.89 -26.06
N LEU A 4 28.74 -53.80 -24.90
CA LEU A 4 28.64 -52.59 -24.09
C LEU A 4 30.03 -52.23 -23.53
N THR A 5 30.39 -50.95 -23.62
CA THR A 5 31.50 -50.38 -22.87
C THR A 5 30.96 -49.19 -22.06
N ASN A 6 31.19 -49.25 -20.75
CA ASN A 6 30.81 -48.24 -19.77
C ASN A 6 31.52 -46.91 -20.02
N ILE A 7 30.77 -45.81 -19.90
CA ILE A 7 31.31 -44.48 -19.56
C ILE A 7 30.38 -43.86 -18.51
N THR A 8 30.84 -43.83 -17.27
CA THR A 8 30.64 -42.71 -16.34
C THR A 8 31.93 -41.87 -16.38
N PRO A 9 32.03 -40.64 -15.81
CA PRO A 9 31.05 -39.81 -15.07
C PRO A 9 31.04 -38.32 -15.51
N VAL A 10 30.03 -37.52 -15.12
CA VAL A 10 30.24 -36.10 -14.72
C VAL A 10 29.13 -35.71 -13.73
N HIS A 11 29.53 -35.30 -12.52
CA HIS A 11 28.68 -34.56 -11.59
C HIS A 11 28.32 -33.20 -12.21
N ALA A 12 27.04 -32.99 -12.49
CA ALA A 12 26.53 -31.65 -12.77
C ALA A 12 26.16 -30.99 -11.43
N GLU A 13 26.98 -30.04 -11.00
CA GLU A 13 26.57 -29.00 -10.07
C GLU A 13 25.47 -28.14 -10.72
N GLY A 14 24.41 -27.87 -9.94
CA GLY A 14 23.81 -26.54 -9.85
C GLY A 14 22.93 -26.05 -11.00
N VAL A 15 21.61 -26.25 -10.87
CA VAL A 15 20.64 -25.16 -10.98
C VAL A 15 19.58 -25.40 -9.90
N SER A 16 19.79 -24.81 -8.73
CA SER A 16 18.71 -24.68 -7.75
C SER A 16 17.70 -23.67 -8.29
N ASP A 17 16.45 -24.13 -8.37
CA ASP A 17 15.26 -23.31 -8.61
C ASP A 17 15.23 -22.14 -7.61
N PRO A 18 15.06 -20.87 -8.02
CA PRO A 18 14.91 -19.79 -7.06
C PRO A 18 13.50 -19.87 -6.45
N ASP A 19 13.47 -20.17 -5.16
CA ASP A 19 12.30 -20.12 -4.30
C ASP A 19 11.55 -18.76 -4.45
N PRO A 20 10.26 -18.73 -4.84
CA PRO A 20 9.53 -17.49 -5.06
C PRO A 20 9.16 -16.71 -3.79
N LEU A 21 9.52 -17.20 -2.59
CA LEU A 21 9.01 -16.67 -1.31
C LEU A 21 10.08 -16.31 -0.26
N SER A 22 11.31 -16.02 -0.66
CA SER A 22 12.35 -15.51 0.24
C SER A 22 12.15 -14.01 0.56
N TYR A 23 11.15 -13.68 1.39
CA TYR A 23 11.10 -12.41 2.10
C TYR A 23 12.00 -12.47 3.35
N ALA A 24 12.65 -11.32 3.63
CA ALA A 24 13.38 -10.95 4.85
C ALA A 24 14.91 -11.23 4.91
N ARG A 25 15.67 -10.19 4.55
CA ARG A 25 16.79 -9.72 5.40
C ARG A 25 16.97 -8.20 5.24
N PRO A 26 16.83 -7.40 6.31
CA PRO A 26 17.27 -6.01 6.29
C PRO A 26 18.80 -5.96 6.38
N ARG A 27 19.45 -5.11 5.58
CA ARG A 27 20.85 -4.71 5.79
C ARG A 27 20.92 -3.23 6.19
N PRO A 28 21.94 -2.88 6.99
CA PRO A 28 21.92 -1.67 7.81
C PRO A 28 22.24 -0.42 6.98
N ALA A 29 21.71 0.71 7.43
CA ALA A 29 22.01 2.03 6.89
C ALA A 29 23.49 2.37 7.03
N PRO A 30 24.02 3.20 6.11
CA PRO A 30 25.01 4.18 6.53
C PRO A 30 24.68 5.61 6.08
N GLU A 31 24.81 6.48 7.08
CA GLU A 31 25.46 7.80 7.07
C GLU A 31 24.94 8.93 6.17
N GLN A 32 24.44 9.96 6.86
CA GLN A 32 24.30 11.32 6.38
C GLN A 32 25.68 11.88 6.01
N ASP A 33 25.76 12.51 4.84
CA ASP A 33 26.78 13.52 4.59
C ASP A 33 26.13 14.84 4.18
N ILE A 34 26.65 15.91 4.75
CA ILE A 34 26.14 17.28 4.69
C ILE A 34 26.80 17.98 3.50
N ALA A 35 26.02 18.64 2.64
CA ALA A 35 26.54 19.74 1.83
C ALA A 35 25.48 20.82 1.56
N GLN A 36 25.94 22.06 1.71
CA GLN A 36 25.21 23.31 1.83
C GLN A 36 24.81 23.96 0.49
N SER A 37 24.01 25.03 0.62
CA SER A 37 24.04 26.27 -0.19
C SER A 37 23.08 26.28 -1.40
N SER A 38 22.30 27.32 -1.76
CA SER A 38 22.03 28.67 -1.22
C SER A 38 21.04 29.38 -2.17
N ARG A 39 20.12 30.22 -1.63
CA ARG A 39 19.46 31.46 -2.18
C ARG A 39 18.97 31.44 -3.66
N LYS A 40 17.76 31.92 -4.02
CA LYS A 40 17.19 33.26 -3.76
C LYS A 40 15.73 33.34 -4.31
N ALA A 41 14.98 34.28 -3.74
CA ALA A 41 13.53 34.50 -3.78
C ALA A 41 12.96 35.32 -4.98
N VAL A 42 11.62 35.26 -5.17
CA VAL A 42 10.65 36.35 -5.51
C VAL A 42 9.26 35.87 -5.00
N VAL A 43 8.72 36.34 -3.86
CA VAL A 43 7.78 37.48 -3.58
C VAL A 43 6.40 37.40 -4.26
N THR A 44 5.34 37.22 -3.45
CA THR A 44 4.15 38.11 -3.22
C THR A 44 3.23 37.46 -2.17
N LYS A 45 3.15 38.01 -0.93
CA LYS A 45 2.00 38.74 -0.30
C LYS A 45 0.66 37.97 -0.27
N ASP A 46 -0.12 37.91 0.82
CA ASP A 46 -0.10 38.58 2.12
C ASP A 46 -1.06 37.88 3.13
N SER A 47 -0.80 38.11 4.44
CA SER A 47 -1.76 38.29 5.58
C SER A 47 -2.69 37.15 6.05
N ASN A 48 -2.81 36.78 7.34
CA ASN A 48 -2.51 37.43 8.63
C ASN A 48 -2.21 36.39 9.75
N SER A 49 -1.21 36.64 10.59
CA SER A 49 -1.11 36.07 11.95
C SER A 49 -0.63 37.14 12.91
N GLU A 50 -1.44 37.49 13.90
CA GLU A 50 -1.04 38.34 15.02
C GLU A 50 -0.12 37.54 15.96
N LYS A 51 1.06 38.10 16.22
CA LYS A 51 2.03 37.64 17.21
C LYS A 51 1.63 38.17 18.58
N PHE A 52 1.56 37.27 19.55
CA PHE A 52 1.78 37.65 20.95
C PHE A 52 3.27 37.92 21.15
N ALA A 53 3.58 39.16 21.50
CA ALA A 53 4.90 39.56 21.97
C ALA A 53 5.10 39.10 23.42
N SER A 54 6.31 38.61 23.68
CA SER A 54 6.86 38.29 24.98
C SER A 54 7.03 39.56 25.84
N PHE A 55 6.80 39.45 27.14
CA PHE A 55 7.47 40.29 28.14
C PHE A 55 7.99 39.40 29.27
N ILE A 56 9.30 39.51 29.50
CA ILE A 56 10.05 38.89 30.59
C ILE A 56 10.24 39.92 31.72
N SER A 57 10.04 39.43 32.95
CA SER A 57 10.69 39.80 34.22
C SER A 57 10.66 41.26 34.71
N MET A 58 10.06 41.49 35.88
CA MET A 58 10.88 41.74 37.08
C MET A 58 10.17 41.50 38.43
N VAL A 59 10.83 40.64 39.20
CA VAL A 59 10.91 40.44 40.66
C VAL A 59 10.78 41.71 41.52
N GLY A 60 10.10 41.54 42.67
CA GLY A 60 10.27 42.29 43.95
C GLY A 60 9.33 43.49 44.11
N SER A 61 8.71 43.79 45.25
CA SER A 61 8.84 43.30 46.62
C SER A 61 7.62 43.78 47.43
N THR A 62 7.13 42.92 48.32
CA THR A 62 6.59 43.20 49.67
C THR A 62 5.60 44.36 49.93
N GLY A 63 4.38 43.97 50.34
CA GLY A 63 3.81 44.46 51.60
C GLY A 63 2.95 45.71 51.57
N SER A 64 1.78 45.66 50.91
CA SER A 64 0.71 46.64 51.20
C SER A 64 -0.03 46.23 52.47
N ILE A 65 0.51 46.61 53.63
CA ILE A 65 -0.25 46.65 54.88
C ILE A 65 -1.31 47.74 54.72
N TYR A 66 -2.55 47.35 54.94
CA TYR A 66 -3.72 48.23 54.98
C TYR A 66 -3.49 49.33 56.03
N GLN A 67 -3.44 50.58 55.59
CA GLN A 67 -3.25 51.74 56.46
C GLN A 67 -4.62 52.21 56.97
N LEU A 68 -4.91 51.97 58.25
CA LEU A 68 -6.12 52.50 58.90
C LEU A 68 -6.05 54.04 58.98
N GLY A 69 -7.07 54.69 58.42
CA GLY A 69 -7.31 56.12 58.59
C GLY A 69 -7.83 56.43 59.99
N TRP A 70 -6.92 56.67 60.93
CA TRP A 70 -7.20 57.43 62.16
C TRP A 70 -6.23 58.61 62.22
N GLY A 71 -6.68 59.76 61.74
CA GLY A 71 -6.02 61.04 61.96
C GLY A 71 -6.31 61.55 63.36
N VAL A 72 -5.62 61.00 64.37
CA VAL A 72 -5.47 61.63 65.70
C VAL A 72 -4.05 61.36 66.19
N THR A 73 -3.11 62.22 65.79
CA THR A 73 -1.81 62.31 66.46
C THR A 73 -1.95 63.27 67.63
N ASN A 74 -1.98 62.73 68.86
CA ASN A 74 -1.81 63.49 70.09
C ASN A 74 -0.43 64.18 70.08
N ASN A 75 -0.39 65.41 69.59
CA ASN A 75 0.75 66.32 69.68
C ASN A 75 0.32 67.63 70.39
N CYS A 76 -0.23 67.50 71.60
CA CYS A 76 -0.46 68.64 72.49
C CYS A 76 0.89 69.23 72.94
N ARG A 77 1.35 70.30 72.29
CA ARG A 77 2.12 71.34 72.96
C ARG A 77 1.14 72.39 73.47
N LEU A 78 0.72 72.25 74.73
CA LEU A 78 0.02 73.30 75.46
C LEU A 78 1.08 74.30 75.98
N ASP A 79 1.47 75.26 75.14
CA ASP A 79 2.34 76.36 75.52
C ASP A 79 1.53 77.47 76.21
N THR A 80 0.98 77.23 77.41
CA THR A 80 0.63 78.31 78.35
C THR A 80 0.49 77.76 79.79
N PRO A 81 1.50 77.94 80.67
CA PRO A 81 1.43 77.48 82.06
C PRO A 81 0.44 78.26 82.95
N ALA A 82 -0.16 79.34 82.44
CA ALA A 82 -0.94 80.28 83.24
C ALA A 82 -2.46 80.05 83.23
N ALA A 83 -2.99 79.22 82.32
CA ALA A 83 -4.45 79.04 82.17
C ALA A 83 -5.02 77.81 82.90
N CYS A 84 -4.18 76.90 83.41
CA CYS A 84 -4.63 75.69 84.12
C CYS A 84 -4.51 75.78 85.65
N GLN A 85 -3.99 76.88 86.20
CA GLN A 85 -3.91 77.06 87.66
C GLN A 85 -5.21 77.66 88.23
N ASP A 86 -5.85 78.58 87.51
CA ASP A 86 -7.07 79.28 87.93
C ASP A 86 -8.34 78.39 87.96
N MET A 87 -8.38 77.34 87.14
CA MET A 87 -9.48 76.37 87.11
C MET A 87 -9.34 75.23 88.13
N VAL A 88 -8.13 74.97 88.63
CA VAL A 88 -7.85 73.86 89.55
C VAL A 88 -7.93 74.29 91.01
N ASP A 89 -7.72 75.57 91.31
CA ASP A 89 -7.74 76.11 92.67
C ASP A 89 -9.17 76.41 93.20
N HIS A 90 -10.22 76.27 92.37
CA HIS A 90 -11.60 76.65 92.74
C HIS A 90 -12.64 75.53 92.80
N ILE A 91 -12.29 74.27 92.51
CA ILE A 91 -13.31 73.18 92.43
C ILE A 91 -13.14 72.05 93.45
N VAL A 92 -12.00 71.85 94.14
CA VAL A 92 -11.87 70.68 95.05
C VAL A 92 -10.96 70.95 96.26
N PRO A 93 -11.34 70.56 97.51
CA PRO A 93 -10.51 70.72 98.69
C PRO A 93 -9.18 69.94 98.60
N PRO A 94 -8.03 70.51 99.03
CA PRO A 94 -6.69 69.93 98.86
C PRO A 94 -6.42 68.60 99.60
N GLY A 95 -7.35 68.13 100.44
CA GLY A 95 -7.12 66.97 101.31
C GLY A 95 -7.21 65.60 100.62
N HIS A 96 -8.06 65.44 99.59
CA HIS A 96 -8.39 64.11 99.06
C HIS A 96 -7.38 63.54 98.06
N PHE A 97 -6.60 64.38 97.39
CA PHE A 97 -5.64 63.94 96.37
C PHE A 97 -4.30 63.46 96.93
N LEU A 98 -3.99 63.70 98.20
CA LEU A 98 -2.77 63.15 98.83
C LEU A 98 -2.89 61.64 99.09
N GLU A 99 -4.11 61.15 99.40
CA GLU A 99 -4.36 59.71 99.58
C GLU A 99 -4.30 58.95 98.24
N LEU A 100 -4.65 59.61 97.12
CA LEU A 100 -4.76 58.97 95.80
C LEU A 100 -3.43 58.80 95.04
N ARG A 101 -2.36 59.53 95.42
CA ARG A 101 -1.07 59.54 94.68
C ARG A 101 -0.19 58.31 94.89
N HIS A 102 -0.55 57.42 95.82
CA HIS A 102 0.25 56.24 96.16
C HIS A 102 -0.42 54.91 95.78
N LEU A 103 -1.58 54.97 95.09
CA LEU A 103 -2.31 53.80 94.62
C LEU A 103 -1.85 53.37 93.21
N PRO A 104 -1.67 52.07 92.93
CA PRO A 104 -1.46 51.51 91.60
C PRO A 104 -2.56 51.93 90.59
N ASN A 105 -2.23 52.01 89.30
CA ASN A 105 -3.11 52.60 88.26
C ASN A 105 -4.50 51.95 88.14
N ASP A 106 -4.59 50.64 88.34
CA ASP A 106 -5.83 49.88 88.36
C ASP A 106 -6.70 50.24 89.58
N GLU A 107 -6.09 50.45 90.74
CA GLU A 107 -6.76 50.90 91.97
C GLU A 107 -7.18 52.38 91.89
N PHE A 108 -6.38 53.22 91.23
CA PHE A 108 -6.70 54.63 90.96
C PHE A 108 -7.91 54.77 90.03
N LEU A 109 -7.93 54.04 88.91
CA LEU A 109 -9.07 54.05 87.98
C LEU A 109 -10.33 53.52 88.65
N ASN A 110 -10.22 52.49 89.49
CA ASN A 110 -11.37 51.95 90.20
C ASN A 110 -11.93 52.95 91.22
N HIS A 111 -11.08 53.62 92.02
CA HIS A 111 -11.52 54.61 93.01
C HIS A 111 -12.08 55.89 92.38
N TYR A 112 -11.50 56.34 91.26
CA TYR A 112 -12.02 57.45 90.46
C TYR A 112 -13.38 57.10 89.86
N ASN A 113 -13.53 55.92 89.25
CA ASN A 113 -14.78 55.47 88.65
C ASN A 113 -15.88 55.24 89.71
N ILE A 114 -15.55 54.72 90.90
CA ILE A 114 -16.48 54.58 92.03
C ILE A 114 -16.95 55.94 92.54
N THR A 115 -16.07 56.93 92.60
CA THR A 115 -16.39 58.28 93.07
C THR A 115 -17.24 59.05 92.05
N LEU A 116 -16.93 58.91 90.75
CA LEU A 116 -17.72 59.47 89.65
C LEU A 116 -19.11 58.82 89.58
N ALA A 117 -19.22 57.50 89.77
CA ALA A 117 -20.50 56.79 89.84
C ALA A 117 -21.35 57.22 91.05
N ARG A 118 -20.71 57.55 92.20
CA ARG A 118 -21.41 58.11 93.38
C ARG A 118 -21.87 59.55 93.16
N GLN A 119 -21.12 60.38 92.43
CA GLN A 119 -21.55 61.73 92.06
C GLN A 119 -22.73 61.71 91.08
N VAL A 120 -22.72 60.80 90.10
CA VAL A 120 -23.84 60.62 89.16
C VAL A 120 -25.10 60.05 89.84
N ALA A 121 -24.97 59.29 90.93
CA ALA A 121 -26.10 58.75 91.69
C ALA A 121 -26.78 59.76 92.64
N LEU A 122 -26.16 60.91 92.91
CA LEU A 122 -26.64 61.92 93.88
C LEU A 122 -27.35 63.12 93.23
N GLU A 123 -27.38 63.22 91.91
CA GLU A 123 -28.15 64.22 91.16
C GLU A 123 -29.20 63.52 90.27
N ASP A 124 -30.47 63.49 90.73
CA ASP A 124 -31.71 63.09 90.02
C ASP A 124 -32.23 61.63 90.19
N PRO A 125 -33.36 61.41 90.91
CA PRO A 125 -34.00 60.09 91.07
C PRO A 125 -34.79 59.58 89.84
N GLY A 126 -34.75 60.27 88.69
CA GLY A 126 -35.64 60.03 87.55
C GLY A 126 -35.18 59.03 86.47
N GLN A 127 -33.97 58.44 86.55
CA GLN A 127 -33.32 57.83 85.38
C GLN A 127 -33.13 56.30 85.36
N GLY A 128 -33.98 55.53 86.05
CA GLY A 128 -33.99 54.06 85.93
C GLY A 128 -34.37 53.51 84.53
N LYS A 129 -34.84 54.35 83.60
CA LYS A 129 -35.18 53.95 82.21
C LYS A 129 -33.99 54.04 81.23
N ASN A 130 -33.04 54.94 81.47
CA ASN A 130 -31.90 55.13 80.56
C ASN A 130 -30.79 54.08 80.79
N ILE A 131 -30.56 53.68 82.05
CA ILE A 131 -29.60 52.62 82.41
C ILE A 131 -30.07 51.27 81.88
N LYS A 132 -31.35 50.93 82.06
CA LYS A 132 -31.93 49.69 81.53
C LYS A 132 -31.91 49.61 80.00
N ASN A 133 -32.04 50.75 79.31
CA ASN A 133 -31.94 50.81 77.86
C ASN A 133 -30.51 50.62 77.37
N LEU A 134 -29.51 51.21 78.04
CA LEU A 134 -28.10 51.01 77.71
C LEU A 134 -27.64 49.57 77.99
N GLU A 135 -28.08 48.97 79.09
CA GLU A 135 -27.80 47.58 79.47
C GLU A 135 -28.36 46.59 78.43
N ALA A 136 -29.62 46.79 78.01
CA ALA A 136 -30.22 45.99 76.93
C ALA A 136 -29.54 46.19 75.55
N LEU A 137 -29.00 47.39 75.29
CA LEU A 137 -28.25 47.67 74.06
C LEU A 137 -26.88 46.98 74.06
N LEU A 138 -26.20 46.96 75.21
CA LEU A 138 -24.90 46.33 75.40
C LEU A 138 -25.00 44.79 75.35
N GLU A 139 -26.08 44.24 75.91
CA GLU A 139 -26.40 42.81 75.81
C GLU A 139 -26.72 42.41 74.36
N ALA A 140 -27.56 43.18 73.66
CA ALA A 140 -27.82 42.96 72.23
C ALA A 140 -26.57 43.13 71.34
N GLU A 141 -25.67 44.05 71.68
CA GLU A 141 -24.39 44.22 71.00
C GLU A 141 -23.44 43.05 71.26
N GLY A 142 -23.45 42.49 72.48
CA GLY A 142 -22.79 41.25 72.83
C GLY A 142 -23.30 40.06 72.01
N ASP A 143 -24.61 39.87 71.95
CA ASP A 143 -25.26 38.79 71.18
C ASP A 143 -25.00 38.92 69.67
N MET A 144 -25.03 40.15 69.14
CA MET A 144 -24.68 40.42 67.73
C MET A 144 -23.21 40.14 67.44
N LYS A 145 -22.32 40.48 68.38
CA LYS A 145 -20.89 40.19 68.27
C LYS A 145 -20.63 38.69 68.30
N GLU A 146 -21.24 37.95 69.22
CA GLU A 146 -21.11 36.49 69.29
C GLU A 146 -21.66 35.82 68.01
N THR A 147 -22.81 36.30 67.51
CA THR A 147 -23.38 35.85 66.24
C THR A 147 -22.46 36.16 65.04
N ALA A 148 -21.82 37.33 65.03
CA ALA A 148 -20.88 37.72 63.97
C ALA A 148 -19.58 36.90 64.04
N GLU A 149 -19.07 36.63 65.25
CA GLU A 149 -17.90 35.76 65.47
C GLU A 149 -18.20 34.32 65.02
N ALA A 150 -19.37 33.77 65.33
CA ALA A 150 -19.79 32.46 64.88
C ALA A 150 -19.84 32.36 63.34
N LYS A 151 -20.40 33.35 62.65
CA LYS A 151 -20.41 33.43 61.18
C LYS A 151 -19.01 33.55 60.59
N ASN A 152 -18.12 34.31 61.23
CA ASN A 152 -16.72 34.39 60.80
C ASN A 152 -16.00 33.04 60.90
N VAL A 153 -16.26 32.27 61.96
CA VAL A 153 -15.71 30.90 62.11
C VAL A 153 -16.20 29.97 61.00
N GLU A 154 -17.48 30.07 60.60
CA GLU A 154 -18.05 29.31 59.48
C GLU A 154 -17.42 29.73 58.13
N LEU A 155 -17.32 31.03 57.85
CA LEU A 155 -16.68 31.56 56.65
C LEU A 155 -15.21 31.15 56.53
N VAL A 156 -14.45 31.15 57.64
CA VAL A 156 -13.06 30.68 57.65
C VAL A 156 -12.98 29.21 57.25
N LYS A 157 -13.88 28.35 57.74
CA LYS A 157 -13.93 26.93 57.33
C LYS A 157 -14.27 26.75 55.85
N GLU A 158 -15.21 27.54 55.32
CA GLU A 158 -15.52 27.52 53.89
C GLU A 158 -14.34 27.98 53.03
N LEU A 159 -13.61 29.01 53.48
CA LEU A 159 -12.44 29.54 52.78
C LEU A 159 -11.29 28.53 52.77
N GLU A 160 -11.06 27.84 53.88
CA GLU A 160 -10.11 26.72 53.99
C GLU A 160 -10.49 25.57 53.04
N SER A 161 -11.78 25.19 53.01
CA SER A 161 -12.31 24.16 52.11
C SER A 161 -12.11 24.53 50.63
N LEU A 162 -12.42 25.78 50.25
CA LEU A 162 -12.20 26.29 48.90
C LEU A 162 -10.70 26.31 48.54
N HIS A 163 -9.83 26.67 49.49
CA HIS A 163 -8.38 26.67 49.26
C HIS A 163 -7.84 25.26 48.96
N VAL A 164 -8.32 24.25 49.70
CA VAL A 164 -7.98 22.84 49.42
C VAL A 164 -8.49 22.41 48.05
N GLN A 165 -9.73 22.75 47.69
CA GLN A 165 -10.28 22.44 46.36
C GLN A 165 -9.49 23.13 45.23
N PHE A 166 -9.12 24.39 45.40
CA PHE A 166 -8.31 25.13 44.45
C PHE A 166 -6.92 24.51 44.27
N SER A 167 -6.28 24.09 45.37
CA SER A 167 -4.99 23.40 45.34
C SER A 167 -5.08 22.08 44.56
N ASN A 168 -6.13 21.29 44.80
CA ASN A 168 -6.36 20.04 44.05
C ASN A 168 -6.60 20.29 42.56
N LEU A 169 -7.39 21.32 42.21
CA LEU A 169 -7.63 21.74 40.83
C LEU A 169 -6.33 22.18 40.14
N GLN A 170 -5.47 22.93 40.82
CA GLN A 170 -4.19 23.38 40.28
C GLN A 170 -3.27 22.20 39.95
N VAL A 171 -3.18 21.21 40.84
CA VAL A 171 -2.40 19.98 40.61
C VAL A 171 -2.98 19.20 39.42
N SER A 172 -4.31 19.06 39.36
CA SER A 172 -4.98 18.38 38.24
C SER A 172 -4.73 19.08 36.91
N ASN A 173 -4.74 20.42 36.89
CA ASN A 173 -4.50 21.21 35.68
C ASN A 173 -3.05 21.06 35.19
N HIS A 174 -2.08 21.04 36.11
CA HIS A 174 -0.68 20.74 35.77
C HIS A 174 -0.54 19.35 35.13
N LEU A 175 -1.16 18.33 35.72
CA LEU A 175 -1.14 16.96 35.18
C LEU A 175 -1.79 16.89 33.79
N LEU A 176 -2.93 17.56 33.59
CA LEU A 176 -3.59 17.64 32.28
C LEU A 176 -2.70 18.32 31.23
N SER A 177 -1.99 19.39 31.61
CA SER A 177 -1.06 20.08 30.72
C SER A 177 0.10 19.18 30.27
N GLU A 178 0.63 18.37 31.18
CA GLU A 178 1.67 17.37 30.88
C GLU A 178 1.15 16.27 29.95
N GLN A 179 -0.08 15.78 30.19
CA GLN A 179 -0.74 14.81 29.31
C GLN A 179 -0.99 15.37 27.90
N LEU A 180 -1.45 16.62 27.80
CA LEU A 180 -1.64 17.29 26.51
C LEU A 180 -0.33 17.44 25.75
N SER A 181 0.76 17.78 26.44
CA SER A 181 2.10 17.88 25.83
C SER A 181 2.57 16.52 25.28
N THR A 182 2.34 15.44 26.04
CA THR A 182 2.67 14.07 25.63
C THR A 182 1.84 13.65 24.41
N LEU A 183 0.53 13.91 24.43
CA LEU A 183 -0.38 13.59 23.34
C LEU A 183 0.00 14.35 22.06
N GLN A 184 0.34 15.64 22.18
CA GLN A 184 0.79 16.45 21.05
C GLN A 184 2.06 15.88 20.41
N ALA A 185 3.03 15.45 21.22
CA ALA A 185 4.24 14.81 20.73
C ALA A 185 3.94 13.48 20.03
N GLN A 186 2.98 12.70 20.54
CA GLN A 186 2.55 11.45 19.93
C GLN A 186 1.85 11.68 18.57
N VAL A 187 0.91 12.62 18.50
CA VAL A 187 0.23 13.00 17.25
C VAL A 187 1.24 13.46 16.20
N THR A 188 2.23 14.28 16.60
CA THR A 188 3.30 14.73 15.69
C THR A 188 4.14 13.56 15.17
N ARG A 189 4.41 12.54 15.99
CA ARG A 189 5.13 11.33 15.55
C ARG A 189 4.29 10.49 14.59
N GLU A 190 3.00 10.34 14.88
CA GLU A 190 2.07 9.59 14.04
C GLU A 190 1.90 10.23 12.67
N GLU A 191 1.79 11.57 12.59
CA GLU A 191 1.75 12.31 11.33
C GLU A 191 3.01 12.08 10.48
N LYS A 192 4.20 12.02 11.10
CA LYS A 192 5.45 11.71 10.39
C LYS A 192 5.45 10.28 9.84
N ILE A 193 4.97 9.30 10.61
CA ILE A 193 4.85 7.92 10.15
C ILE A 193 3.86 7.82 8.99
N LYS A 194 2.70 8.49 9.11
CA LYS A 194 1.70 8.55 8.05
C LYS A 194 2.29 9.13 6.75
N SER A 195 3.05 10.22 6.85
CA SER A 195 3.73 10.81 5.69
C SER A 195 4.73 9.85 5.05
N ALA A 196 5.56 9.17 5.85
CA ALA A 196 6.52 8.19 5.33
C ALA A 196 5.83 6.99 4.67
N PHE A 197 4.67 6.58 5.19
CA PHE A 197 3.88 5.50 4.61
C PHE A 197 3.28 5.87 3.25
N GLU A 198 2.76 7.10 3.10
CA GLU A 198 2.25 7.58 1.80
C GLU A 198 3.37 7.70 0.76
N GLU A 199 4.57 8.13 1.16
CA GLU A 199 5.73 8.16 0.27
C GLU A 199 6.16 6.75 -0.17
N PHE A 200 6.22 5.80 0.77
CA PHE A 200 6.49 4.40 0.46
C PHE A 200 5.46 3.81 -0.50
N LYS A 201 4.18 4.07 -0.27
CA LYS A 201 3.09 3.62 -1.14
C LYS A 201 3.26 4.14 -2.56
N LYS A 202 3.56 5.43 -2.71
CA LYS A 202 3.83 6.04 -4.01
C LYS A 202 5.03 5.38 -4.70
N TYR A 203 6.11 5.13 -3.97
CA TYR A 203 7.30 4.46 -4.51
C TYR A 203 6.98 3.05 -5.03
N GLU A 204 6.22 2.26 -4.26
CA GLU A 204 5.79 0.92 -4.69
C GLU A 204 4.85 1.00 -5.90
N ASP A 205 3.88 1.91 -5.91
CA ASP A 205 2.97 2.12 -7.03
C ASP A 205 3.75 2.50 -8.31
N ASP A 206 4.73 3.41 -8.21
CA ASP A 206 5.61 3.80 -9.32
C ASP A 206 6.46 2.62 -9.81
N GLN A 207 7.00 1.81 -8.89
CA GLN A 207 7.78 0.62 -9.22
C GLN A 207 6.92 -0.42 -9.96
N VAL A 208 5.72 -0.69 -9.46
CA VAL A 208 4.77 -1.64 -10.06
C VAL A 208 4.33 -1.14 -11.44
N SER A 209 3.95 0.12 -11.55
CA SER A 209 3.56 0.76 -12.82
C SER A 209 4.67 0.66 -13.88
N SER A 210 5.92 0.92 -13.48
CA SER A 210 7.09 0.76 -14.36
C SER A 210 7.27 -0.69 -14.85
N ARG A 211 7.05 -1.68 -13.97
CA ARG A 211 7.10 -3.10 -14.36
C ARG A 211 5.97 -3.48 -15.32
N TYR A 212 4.75 -2.97 -15.11
CA TYR A 212 3.63 -3.18 -16.04
C TYR A 212 3.95 -2.62 -17.42
N ALA A 213 4.39 -1.36 -17.52
CA ALA A 213 4.76 -0.76 -18.79
C ALA A 213 5.85 -1.55 -19.53
N LYS A 214 6.81 -2.13 -18.79
CA LYS A 214 7.85 -2.99 -19.38
C LYS A 214 7.29 -4.33 -19.89
N ILE A 215 6.34 -4.93 -19.19
CA ILE A 215 5.70 -6.19 -19.63
C ILE A 215 4.83 -5.92 -20.85
N ASP A 216 4.05 -4.85 -20.84
CA ASP A 216 3.19 -4.46 -21.96
C ASP A 216 4.03 -4.23 -23.23
N ALA A 217 5.12 -3.45 -23.13
CA ALA A 217 6.02 -3.24 -24.27
C ALA A 217 6.65 -4.54 -24.80
N ARG A 218 6.89 -5.54 -23.94
CA ARG A 218 7.40 -6.85 -24.36
C ARG A 218 6.31 -7.70 -25.01
N LEU A 219 5.08 -7.62 -24.53
CA LEU A 219 3.93 -8.29 -25.13
C LEU A 219 3.61 -7.70 -26.51
N ASP A 220 3.66 -6.38 -26.64
CA ASP A 220 3.49 -5.69 -27.93
C ASP A 220 4.55 -6.12 -28.93
N ALA A 221 5.83 -6.13 -28.53
CA ALA A 221 6.92 -6.62 -29.39
C ALA A 221 6.71 -8.10 -29.80
N LEU A 222 6.34 -8.96 -28.86
CA LEU A 222 6.06 -10.37 -29.16
C LEU A 222 4.86 -10.56 -30.09
N SER A 223 3.83 -9.72 -29.95
CA SER A 223 2.66 -9.73 -30.84
C SER A 223 3.06 -9.36 -32.26
N ILE A 224 3.90 -8.34 -32.43
CA ILE A 224 4.43 -7.94 -33.74
C ILE A 224 5.25 -9.07 -34.34
N ASP A 225 6.18 -9.67 -33.58
CA ASP A 225 6.99 -10.80 -34.05
C ASP A 225 6.11 -11.99 -34.49
N PHE A 226 5.02 -12.27 -33.75
CA PHE A 226 4.07 -13.31 -34.12
C PHE A 226 3.35 -13.01 -35.44
N ASP A 227 2.85 -11.79 -35.61
CA ASP A 227 2.08 -11.38 -36.79
C ASP A 227 2.95 -11.20 -38.04
N GLU A 228 4.18 -10.71 -37.89
CA GLU A 228 5.10 -10.43 -39.00
C GLU A 228 5.94 -11.65 -39.40
N GLU A 229 6.40 -12.46 -38.43
CA GLU A 229 7.26 -13.60 -38.72
C GLU A 229 6.48 -14.91 -38.68
N LEU A 230 5.96 -15.29 -37.52
CA LEU A 230 5.47 -16.67 -37.32
C LEU A 230 4.19 -16.96 -38.12
N TYR A 231 3.23 -16.03 -38.11
CA TYR A 231 1.92 -16.23 -38.72
C TYR A 231 1.99 -16.42 -40.25
N PRO A 232 2.73 -15.59 -41.03
CA PRO A 232 2.91 -15.81 -42.46
C PRO A 232 3.58 -17.16 -42.79
N HIS A 233 4.56 -17.59 -41.98
CA HIS A 233 5.21 -18.89 -42.17
C HIS A 233 4.24 -20.05 -41.93
N MET A 234 3.40 -19.97 -40.89
CA MET A 234 2.35 -20.96 -40.62
C MET A 234 1.35 -21.06 -41.77
N LEU A 235 0.87 -19.91 -42.27
CA LEU A 235 -0.03 -19.87 -43.42
C LEU A 235 0.60 -20.48 -44.67
N THR A 236 1.85 -20.12 -44.96
CA THR A 236 2.61 -20.67 -46.09
C THR A 236 2.77 -22.18 -45.97
N ALA A 237 3.09 -22.70 -44.78
CA ALA A 237 3.21 -24.13 -44.54
C ALA A 237 1.88 -24.87 -44.72
N ILE A 238 0.77 -24.29 -44.26
CA ILE A 238 -0.58 -24.85 -44.44
C ILE A 238 -0.96 -24.87 -45.94
N ALA A 239 -0.77 -23.75 -46.64
CA ALA A 239 -1.04 -23.64 -48.07
C ALA A 239 -0.21 -24.66 -48.87
N SER A 240 1.08 -24.78 -48.55
CA SER A 240 2.01 -25.75 -49.15
C SER A 240 1.53 -27.20 -48.96
N ARG A 241 1.14 -27.58 -47.73
CA ARG A 241 0.62 -28.93 -47.45
C ARG A 241 -0.68 -29.21 -48.19
N ARG A 242 -1.61 -28.24 -48.22
CA ARG A 242 -2.86 -28.34 -49.00
C ARG A 242 -2.58 -28.53 -50.48
N TRP A 243 -1.61 -27.80 -51.03
CA TRP A 243 -1.18 -27.96 -52.41
C TRP A 243 -0.66 -29.36 -52.72
N VAL A 244 0.26 -29.89 -51.89
CA VAL A 244 0.84 -31.22 -52.10
C VAL A 244 -0.24 -32.30 -52.10
N ILE A 245 -1.17 -32.25 -51.14
CA ILE A 245 -2.24 -33.24 -50.98
C ILE A 245 -3.25 -33.15 -52.14
N GLY A 246 -3.67 -31.93 -52.51
CA GLY A 246 -4.70 -31.74 -53.54
C GLY A 246 -4.18 -31.81 -54.97
N HIS A 247 -3.14 -31.04 -55.27
CA HIS A 247 -2.62 -30.85 -56.62
C HIS A 247 -1.36 -31.67 -56.90
N GLY A 248 -0.41 -31.68 -55.96
CA GLY A 248 0.86 -32.39 -56.12
C GLY A 248 0.67 -33.89 -56.39
N LEU A 249 -0.15 -34.57 -55.58
CA LEU A 249 -0.47 -35.99 -55.78
C LEU A 249 -1.16 -36.25 -57.13
N ARG A 250 -2.13 -35.41 -57.52
CA ARG A 250 -2.82 -35.52 -58.82
C ARG A 250 -1.83 -35.39 -59.99
N LEU A 251 -0.93 -34.41 -59.94
CA LEU A 251 0.12 -34.20 -60.95
C LEU A 251 1.07 -35.39 -61.02
N ALA A 252 1.48 -35.94 -59.88
CA ALA A 252 2.33 -37.13 -59.82
C ALA A 252 1.68 -38.35 -60.48
N ILE A 253 0.38 -38.60 -60.19
CA ILE A 253 -0.39 -39.68 -60.83
C ILE A 253 -0.47 -39.46 -62.34
N MET A 254 -0.73 -38.24 -62.81
CA MET A 254 -0.77 -37.94 -64.25
C MET A 254 0.59 -38.14 -64.92
N LYS A 255 1.70 -37.76 -64.27
CA LYS A 255 3.06 -38.04 -64.77
C LYS A 255 3.32 -39.55 -64.88
N CYS A 256 2.91 -40.33 -63.88
CA CYS A 256 2.99 -41.80 -63.94
C CYS A 256 2.15 -42.37 -65.09
N ALA A 257 0.92 -41.90 -65.28
CA ALA A 257 0.03 -42.35 -66.37
C ALA A 257 0.61 -42.03 -67.78
N LYS A 258 1.36 -40.93 -67.92
CA LYS A 258 2.06 -40.56 -69.15
C LYS A 258 3.34 -41.39 -69.40
N SER A 259 3.85 -42.13 -68.41
CA SER A 259 5.05 -42.97 -68.58
C SER A 259 4.79 -44.14 -69.52
N THR A 260 5.41 -44.09 -70.70
CA THR A 260 5.35 -45.18 -71.70
C THR A 260 5.93 -46.48 -71.16
N LYS A 261 7.00 -46.40 -70.35
CA LYS A 261 7.63 -47.55 -69.71
C LYS A 261 6.70 -48.24 -68.71
N LEU A 262 6.01 -47.47 -67.87
CA LEU A 262 5.01 -48.03 -66.93
C LEU A 262 3.85 -48.64 -67.69
N ARG A 263 3.32 -47.94 -68.69
CA ARG A 263 2.24 -48.44 -69.55
C ARG A 263 2.61 -49.76 -70.23
N GLN A 264 3.83 -49.88 -70.75
CA GLN A 264 4.28 -51.09 -71.42
C GLN A 264 4.38 -52.27 -70.45
N VAL A 265 5.08 -52.10 -69.33
CA VAL A 265 5.23 -53.18 -68.33
C VAL A 265 3.88 -53.59 -67.75
N PHE A 266 2.97 -52.64 -67.54
CA PHE A 266 1.58 -52.94 -67.15
C PHE A 266 0.84 -53.73 -68.23
N ALA A 267 0.95 -53.33 -69.50
CA ALA A 267 0.34 -54.07 -70.61
C ALA A 267 0.90 -55.50 -70.73
N ASP A 268 2.20 -55.69 -70.50
CA ASP A 268 2.86 -57.00 -70.49
C ASP A 268 2.32 -57.88 -69.35
N VAL A 269 2.15 -57.33 -68.14
CA VAL A 269 1.55 -58.04 -67.00
C VAL A 269 0.11 -58.45 -67.29
N VAL A 270 -0.71 -57.53 -67.81
CA VAL A 270 -2.11 -57.82 -68.15
C VAL A 270 -2.18 -58.91 -69.22
N SER A 271 -1.37 -58.80 -70.27
CA SER A 271 -1.32 -59.77 -71.37
C SER A 271 -0.88 -61.16 -70.88
N ALA A 272 0.19 -61.22 -70.07
CA ALA A 272 0.67 -62.47 -69.49
C ALA A 272 -0.33 -63.08 -68.48
N GLY A 273 -1.04 -62.24 -67.72
CA GLY A 273 -2.06 -62.68 -66.78
C GLY A 273 -3.27 -63.30 -67.48
N ILE A 274 -3.71 -62.70 -68.60
CA ILE A 274 -4.75 -63.28 -69.45
C ILE A 274 -4.30 -64.64 -70.00
N ALA A 275 -3.08 -64.72 -70.53
CA ALA A 275 -2.53 -65.98 -71.06
C ALA A 275 -2.41 -67.08 -69.98
N LYS A 276 -2.00 -66.70 -68.76
CA LYS A 276 -1.98 -67.59 -67.60
C LYS A 276 -3.38 -68.09 -67.26
N GLY A 277 -4.35 -67.19 -67.09
CA GLY A 277 -5.72 -67.55 -66.76
C GLY A 277 -6.37 -68.46 -67.82
N MET A 278 -6.08 -68.24 -69.11
CA MET A 278 -6.51 -69.14 -70.19
C MET A 278 -5.89 -70.54 -70.07
N SER A 279 -4.57 -70.61 -69.82
CA SER A 279 -3.85 -71.88 -69.69
C SER A 279 -4.27 -72.66 -68.44
N GLU A 280 -4.51 -71.97 -67.32
CA GLU A 280 -5.04 -72.56 -66.09
C GLU A 280 -6.46 -73.09 -66.30
N ARG A 281 -7.34 -72.34 -66.96
CA ARG A 281 -8.70 -72.81 -67.26
C ARG A 281 -8.69 -74.08 -68.13
N LEU A 282 -7.84 -74.12 -69.15
CA LEU A 282 -7.67 -75.31 -70.00
C LEU A 282 -7.16 -76.51 -69.20
N LYS A 283 -6.14 -76.30 -68.36
CA LYS A 283 -5.62 -77.32 -67.45
C LYS A 283 -6.72 -77.95 -66.60
N HIS A 284 -7.50 -77.14 -65.90
CA HIS A 284 -8.59 -77.62 -65.04
C HIS A 284 -9.71 -78.30 -65.85
N GLY A 285 -10.01 -77.82 -67.06
CA GLY A 285 -11.01 -78.44 -67.94
C GLY A 285 -10.64 -79.87 -68.36
N VAL A 286 -9.39 -80.09 -68.78
CA VAL A 286 -8.88 -81.42 -69.16
C VAL A 286 -8.86 -82.37 -67.94
N GLU A 287 -8.43 -81.87 -66.78
CA GLU A 287 -8.43 -82.64 -65.53
C GLU A 287 -9.86 -83.05 -65.11
N HIS A 288 -10.84 -82.16 -65.26
CA HIS A 288 -12.24 -82.42 -64.91
C HIS A 288 -12.93 -83.41 -65.85
N GLU A 289 -12.68 -83.33 -67.15
CA GLU A 289 -13.30 -84.21 -68.16
C GLU A 289 -12.69 -85.63 -68.17
N ASN A 290 -11.59 -85.87 -67.46
CA ASN A 290 -10.83 -87.14 -67.45
C ASN A 290 -10.42 -87.59 -68.87
N ALA A 291 -10.22 -86.63 -69.76
CA ALA A 291 -9.77 -86.88 -71.13
C ALA A 291 -8.30 -87.34 -71.09
N LYS A 292 -7.97 -88.46 -71.75
CA LYS A 292 -6.59 -88.96 -71.90
C LYS A 292 -5.72 -88.10 -72.85
N VAL A 293 -6.08 -86.84 -73.05
CA VAL A 293 -5.38 -85.91 -73.94
C VAL A 293 -4.24 -85.29 -73.15
N GLU A 294 -3.02 -85.41 -73.66
CA GLU A 294 -1.87 -84.73 -73.07
C GLU A 294 -2.04 -83.22 -73.20
N LEU A 295 -1.91 -82.49 -72.09
CA LEU A 295 -2.14 -81.04 -72.01
C LEU A 295 -1.31 -80.25 -73.03
N VAL A 296 -0.09 -80.74 -73.29
CA VAL A 296 0.89 -80.14 -74.22
C VAL A 296 0.47 -80.32 -75.69
N ALA A 297 -0.42 -81.26 -76.00
CA ALA A 297 -0.94 -81.47 -77.35
C ALA A 297 -2.07 -80.49 -77.73
N ILE A 298 -2.60 -79.71 -76.78
CA ILE A 298 -3.61 -78.68 -77.05
C ILE A 298 -2.89 -77.44 -77.59
N GLU A 299 -3.14 -77.08 -78.84
CA GLU A 299 -2.49 -75.95 -79.54
C GLU A 299 -2.61 -74.62 -78.77
N ALA A 300 -3.74 -74.39 -78.10
CA ALA A 300 -3.99 -73.18 -77.32
C ALA A 300 -3.34 -73.18 -75.91
N TYR A 301 -2.79 -74.32 -75.44
CA TYR A 301 -2.16 -74.42 -74.13
C TYR A 301 -0.71 -73.94 -74.19
N ASN A 302 -0.38 -72.97 -73.33
CA ASN A 302 0.99 -72.46 -73.19
C ASN A 302 1.58 -72.92 -71.84
N PRO A 303 2.49 -73.91 -71.81
CA PRO A 303 3.10 -74.40 -70.56
C PRO A 303 3.95 -73.33 -69.84
N GLU A 304 4.38 -72.28 -70.54
CA GLU A 304 5.18 -71.19 -69.98
C GLU A 304 4.34 -69.99 -69.51
N ALA A 305 3.00 -70.07 -69.58
CA ALA A 305 2.17 -68.92 -69.27
C ALA A 305 2.35 -68.43 -67.82
N ASP A 306 2.50 -69.35 -66.87
CA ASP A 306 2.74 -69.02 -65.46
C ASP A 306 4.11 -68.36 -65.25
N THR A 307 5.17 -68.90 -65.84
CA THR A 307 6.53 -68.35 -65.72
C THR A 307 6.64 -66.97 -66.36
N LYS A 308 5.99 -66.77 -67.53
CA LYS A 308 5.89 -65.45 -68.20
C LYS A 308 5.12 -64.44 -67.36
N TYR A 309 4.03 -64.85 -66.72
CA TYR A 309 3.29 -63.99 -65.80
C TYR A 309 4.11 -63.57 -64.58
N VAL A 310 4.81 -64.52 -63.94
CA VAL A 310 5.71 -64.23 -62.80
C VAL A 310 6.85 -63.29 -63.21
N ALA A 311 7.45 -63.50 -64.39
CA ALA A 311 8.48 -62.63 -64.92
C ALA A 311 7.97 -61.20 -65.18
N ALA A 312 6.76 -61.04 -65.73
CA ALA A 312 6.14 -59.75 -65.95
C ALA A 312 5.83 -59.03 -64.62
N LEU A 313 5.31 -59.75 -63.61
CA LEU A 313 5.10 -59.19 -62.28
C LEU A 313 6.41 -58.74 -61.64
N HIS A 314 7.48 -59.52 -61.80
CA HIS A 314 8.81 -59.14 -61.33
C HIS A 314 9.30 -57.86 -62.03
N ALA A 315 9.11 -57.74 -63.35
CA ALA A 315 9.45 -56.54 -64.09
C ALA A 315 8.67 -55.30 -63.61
N LEU A 316 7.37 -55.44 -63.28
CA LEU A 316 6.56 -54.36 -62.72
C LEU A 316 7.03 -53.95 -61.32
N LYS A 317 7.29 -54.93 -60.44
CA LYS A 317 7.76 -54.69 -59.07
C LYS A 317 9.09 -53.94 -59.04
N HIS A 318 10.00 -54.28 -59.96
CA HIS A 318 11.34 -53.70 -60.03
C HIS A 318 11.44 -52.53 -61.02
N LEU A 319 10.31 -52.04 -61.53
CA LEU A 319 10.29 -50.87 -62.39
C LEU A 319 10.74 -49.65 -61.59
N LYS A 320 11.87 -49.05 -61.99
CA LYS A 320 12.30 -47.75 -61.44
C LYS A 320 11.37 -46.65 -61.94
N TYR A 321 10.72 -45.98 -61.00
CA TYR A 321 9.91 -44.81 -61.27
C TYR A 321 10.79 -43.57 -61.20
N SER A 322 11.22 -43.04 -62.36
CA SER A 322 12.07 -41.85 -62.42
C SER A 322 11.49 -40.66 -61.66
N LEU A 323 10.16 -40.55 -61.58
CA LEU A 323 9.47 -39.53 -60.80
C LEU A 323 9.71 -39.68 -59.28
N VAL A 324 9.73 -40.92 -58.77
CA VAL A 324 9.97 -41.18 -57.34
C VAL A 324 11.42 -40.84 -56.99
N ASP A 325 12.38 -41.26 -57.82
CA ASP A 325 13.80 -40.91 -57.65
C ASP A 325 14.03 -39.39 -57.72
N GLN A 326 13.25 -38.66 -58.53
CA GLN A 326 13.30 -37.20 -58.61
C GLN A 326 12.72 -36.55 -57.35
N LEU A 327 11.55 -37.00 -56.88
CA LEU A 327 10.94 -36.46 -55.67
C LEU A 327 11.77 -36.76 -54.41
N GLU A 328 12.41 -37.92 -54.35
CA GLU A 328 13.32 -38.29 -53.25
C GLU A 328 14.53 -37.34 -53.16
N LYS A 329 15.08 -36.91 -54.30
CA LYS A 329 16.16 -35.90 -54.36
C LYS A 329 15.71 -34.51 -53.94
N LEU A 330 14.40 -34.24 -53.96
CA LEU A 330 13.79 -32.95 -53.63
C LEU A 330 13.14 -32.95 -52.24
N LYS A 331 13.34 -33.99 -51.42
CA LYS A 331 12.68 -34.12 -50.11
C LYS A 331 12.94 -32.95 -49.14
N ASP A 332 14.10 -32.31 -49.26
CA ASP A 332 14.53 -31.16 -48.44
C ASP A 332 14.47 -29.83 -49.23
N ALA A 333 13.94 -29.87 -50.46
CA ALA A 333 13.85 -28.69 -51.30
C ALA A 333 12.67 -27.79 -50.88
N PRO A 334 12.77 -26.47 -51.08
CA PRO A 334 11.64 -25.55 -50.95
C PRO A 334 10.44 -25.98 -51.79
N ILE A 335 9.23 -25.67 -51.30
CA ILE A 335 7.98 -26.14 -51.91
C ILE A 335 7.82 -25.67 -53.36
N ASP A 336 8.28 -24.47 -53.70
CA ASP A 336 8.27 -23.90 -55.04
C ASP A 336 9.13 -24.70 -56.04
N VAL A 337 10.26 -25.23 -55.58
CA VAL A 337 11.12 -26.12 -56.36
C VAL A 337 10.42 -27.48 -56.60
N ILE A 338 9.75 -28.01 -55.59
CA ILE A 338 8.94 -29.24 -55.69
C ILE A 338 7.77 -29.01 -56.65
N MET A 339 7.07 -27.87 -56.54
CA MET A 339 5.97 -27.46 -57.41
C MET A 339 6.41 -27.43 -58.87
N SER A 340 7.49 -26.69 -59.15
CA SER A 340 8.08 -26.55 -60.49
C SER A 340 8.45 -27.89 -61.10
N SER A 341 9.01 -28.81 -60.31
CA SER A 341 9.39 -30.16 -60.75
C SER A 341 8.20 -31.06 -61.08
N LEU A 342 7.02 -30.77 -60.53
CA LEU A 342 5.78 -31.52 -60.79
C LEU A 342 4.95 -30.96 -61.95
N PHE A 343 5.23 -29.75 -62.44
CA PHE A 343 4.55 -29.21 -63.61
C PHE A 343 4.77 -30.09 -64.86
N LEU A 344 3.73 -30.18 -65.68
CA LEU A 344 3.72 -30.87 -66.96
C LEU A 344 3.83 -29.79 -68.05
N GLU A 345 4.78 -29.96 -68.97
CA GLU A 345 5.06 -29.04 -70.09
C GLU A 345 3.89 -28.86 -71.08
N SER A 346 2.80 -29.63 -70.91
CA SER A 346 1.57 -29.56 -71.70
C SER A 346 0.46 -28.71 -71.07
N ASN A 347 0.72 -28.03 -69.95
CA ASN A 347 -0.25 -27.11 -69.34
C ASN A 347 0.04 -25.69 -69.88
N SER A 348 -0.40 -25.41 -71.11
CA SER A 348 -0.48 -24.03 -71.59
C SER A 348 -1.42 -23.24 -70.68
N GLU A 349 -1.11 -21.95 -70.47
CA GLU A 349 -1.64 -21.02 -69.46
C GLU A 349 -3.17 -20.88 -69.34
N GLU A 350 -3.96 -21.51 -70.21
CA GLU A 350 -5.43 -21.43 -70.21
C GLU A 350 -6.12 -22.31 -69.15
N ASP A 351 -5.49 -23.40 -68.68
CA ASP A 351 -6.11 -24.36 -67.74
C ASP A 351 -5.54 -24.32 -66.29
N ALA A 352 -4.76 -23.29 -65.95
CA ALA A 352 -4.23 -23.15 -64.59
C ALA A 352 -5.35 -22.85 -63.57
N PRO A 353 -5.55 -23.69 -62.53
CA PRO A 353 -6.60 -23.47 -61.53
C PRO A 353 -6.41 -22.14 -60.77
N GLN A 354 -7.53 -21.45 -60.52
CA GLN A 354 -7.62 -20.06 -60.06
C GLN A 354 -6.72 -19.71 -58.86
N TRP A 355 -6.50 -20.65 -57.94
CA TRP A 355 -5.66 -20.46 -56.75
C TRP A 355 -4.16 -20.24 -57.08
N ILE A 356 -3.68 -20.63 -58.27
CA ILE A 356 -2.32 -20.31 -58.75
C ILE A 356 -2.22 -18.81 -59.09
N ARG A 357 -3.29 -18.20 -59.59
CA ARG A 357 -3.35 -16.76 -59.89
C ARG A 357 -3.48 -15.93 -58.60
N GLU A 358 -4.07 -16.50 -57.55
CA GLU A 358 -4.26 -15.85 -56.25
C GLU A 358 -3.01 -15.85 -55.35
N LEU A 359 -2.03 -16.72 -55.62
CA LEU A 359 -0.76 -16.76 -54.88
C LEU A 359 0.30 -15.82 -55.45
N HIS A 360 0.08 -15.23 -56.62
CA HIS A 360 0.90 -14.12 -57.07
C HIS A 360 0.48 -12.89 -56.25
N PRO A 361 1.37 -12.31 -55.42
CA PRO A 361 1.02 -11.07 -54.74
C PRO A 361 0.73 -10.03 -55.82
N SER A 362 -0.50 -9.52 -55.84
CA SER A 362 -0.87 -8.34 -56.61
C SER A 362 0.18 -7.28 -56.29
N SER A 363 0.99 -6.95 -57.29
CA SER A 363 1.96 -5.88 -57.19
C SER A 363 1.16 -4.58 -57.11
N SER A 364 1.02 -4.06 -55.88
CA SER A 364 0.63 -2.68 -55.61
C SER A 364 1.78 -2.01 -54.88
#